data_AF-A0A9E5WNS0-F1
#
_entry.id   AF-A0A9E5WNS0-F1
#
_cell.length_a   1.000
_cell.length_b   1.000
_cell.length_c   1.000
_cell.angle_alpha   90.00
_cell.angle_beta   90.00
_cell.angle_gamma   90.00
#
_symmetry.space_group_name_H-M   'P 1'
#
loop_
_entity.id
_entity.type
_entity.pdbx_description
1 polymer ?
#
loop_
_entity_poly.entity_id
_entity_poly.type
_entity_poly.pdbx_seq_one_letter_code
_entity_poly.pdbx_strand_id
1 'polypeptide(L)'
;MFDHSPLVAGVRFRALLSAFTTAALCLPSPTAVRSDEPGEKIGERPYEMVWAGRTEDTRAPLVDFENVEGWTVECRDAVASFTRSREQQLWGRYVGKLVYRGTGPRPKVTIRLAKPVAVPLPFDCINLWCYGNNWAWAPDPSTPQVQLYVVLEGSNRSRVSVYMDRVRWKEWWLVHRRLSAEQLKQLGDGPVHVVAIEVAGGRNKDDRVLYFDNLAVYREQLRPLRFEPRPKRGIDLPPGQTVGTNTGPGRLPFPTREETILPTNVTKRFKVTLVEVDVAVDESFGSAVLPHRFGSKAAKASSGDAKRTAKTVQNDEAESKAAGDCRTPKTYLFRYEGDDGVLEYRYRPETGTLGDITACWVGRGKPFRPMVDGGVYFWVNQRPDGSADAAAPERIELVRCQRDGDVVRSTWRLRLGERSAEVTYALRLWQKSLVVDVQCLGGQIAEFRIGRVVGVENPRLVTVPYLTGDAKRPAVLVTGPPDRPLFILPIVDHTRSNASLLWFENRIGPDGVVQNGGSRYLPKADGERNPCFERLFLTVSPRFEEVLPNIPNPKSPWMHVAGERVWRA
;
A
#
# COMPACT_ATOMS: atom_id res chain seq x y z
N MET A 1 60.15 -22.95 2.69
CA MET A 1 60.89 -23.95 1.90
C MET A 1 62.01 -24.45 2.80
N PHE A 2 62.05 -25.77 3.02
CA PHE A 2 62.92 -26.49 3.97
C PHE A 2 62.81 -26.14 5.47
N ASP A 3 62.99 -27.22 6.24
CA ASP A 3 62.94 -27.36 7.70
C ASP A 3 64.36 -27.22 8.29
N HIS A 4 64.48 -26.87 9.57
CA HIS A 4 65.42 -27.49 10.50
C HIS A 4 65.06 -27.21 11.98
N SER A 5 64.13 -28.03 12.47
CA SER A 5 64.15 -28.89 13.67
C SER A 5 65.50 -29.06 14.43
N PRO A 6 65.56 -29.73 15.63
CA PRO A 6 64.53 -30.44 16.40
C PRO A 6 64.38 -29.81 17.82
N LEU A 7 64.34 -30.44 19.01
CA LEU A 7 64.40 -31.81 19.55
C LEU A 7 63.88 -31.80 21.02
N VAL A 8 63.65 -32.97 21.63
CA VAL A 8 63.39 -33.23 23.08
C VAL A 8 62.03 -32.71 23.60
N ALA A 9 61.21 -33.43 24.37
CA ALA A 9 61.03 -34.88 24.65
C ALA A 9 59.66 -35.03 25.37
N GLY A 10 59.04 -36.21 25.52
CA GLY A 10 59.37 -37.57 25.07
C GLY A 10 58.25 -38.54 25.50
N VAL A 11 57.98 -39.59 24.73
CA VAL A 11 56.76 -40.42 24.89
C VAL A 11 56.97 -41.62 25.83
N ARG A 12 55.99 -41.89 26.70
CA ARG A 12 55.77 -43.22 27.30
C ARG A 12 54.30 -43.62 27.16
N PHE A 13 54.05 -44.68 26.40
CA PHE A 13 52.73 -45.30 26.30
C PHE A 13 52.42 -46.14 27.55
N ARG A 14 51.20 -46.02 28.07
CA ARG A 14 50.54 -47.07 28.87
C ARG A 14 49.09 -47.17 28.43
N ALA A 15 48.68 -48.35 27.98
CA ALA A 15 47.28 -48.65 27.76
C ALA A 15 46.56 -48.79 29.11
N LEU A 16 45.34 -48.30 29.20
CA LEU A 16 44.44 -48.47 30.33
C LEU A 16 43.04 -48.78 29.80
N LEU A 17 42.42 -49.83 30.34
CA LEU A 17 41.05 -50.20 30.00
C LEU A 17 40.10 -49.12 30.53
N SER A 18 39.28 -48.54 29.65
CA SER A 18 38.15 -47.72 30.08
C SER A 18 36.98 -48.63 30.46
N ALA A 19 36.50 -48.52 31.69
CA ALA A 19 35.35 -49.28 32.16
C ALA A 19 34.05 -48.73 31.54
N PHE A 20 33.24 -49.60 30.95
CA PHE A 20 31.87 -49.24 30.55
C PHE A 20 31.04 -48.92 31.79
N THR A 21 30.82 -47.64 32.05
CA THR A 21 29.89 -47.17 33.07
C THR A 21 28.58 -46.82 32.37
N THR A 22 27.55 -47.64 32.53
CA THR A 22 26.26 -47.48 31.85
C THR A 22 25.46 -46.32 32.43
N ALA A 23 25.82 -45.09 32.02
CA ALA A 23 25.07 -43.89 32.33
C ALA A 23 23.68 -43.96 31.65
N ALA A 24 22.68 -44.43 32.39
CA ALA A 24 21.31 -44.46 31.91
C ALA A 24 20.85 -43.02 31.60
N LEU A 25 20.54 -42.73 30.33
CA LEU A 25 19.88 -41.49 29.97
C LEU A 25 18.49 -41.48 30.60
N CYS A 26 18.36 -40.76 31.72
CA CYS A 26 17.08 -40.50 32.34
C CYS A 26 16.30 -39.55 31.43
N LEU A 27 15.51 -40.13 30.51
CA LEU A 27 14.59 -39.39 29.67
C LEU A 27 13.63 -38.60 30.57
N PRO A 28 13.47 -37.28 30.37
CA PRO A 28 12.55 -36.50 31.19
C PRO A 28 11.13 -37.04 30.98
N SER A 29 10.53 -37.51 32.07
CA SER A 29 9.18 -38.09 32.02
C SER A 29 8.17 -37.04 31.54
N PRO A 30 7.17 -37.42 30.72
CA PRO A 30 6.15 -36.48 30.26
C PRO A 30 5.45 -35.86 31.45
N THR A 31 5.44 -34.52 31.51
CA THR A 31 4.84 -33.82 32.65
C THR A 31 3.34 -33.82 32.50
N ALA A 32 2.64 -34.32 33.53
CA ALA A 32 1.18 -34.44 33.52
C ALA A 32 0.49 -33.07 33.51
N VAL A 33 -0.54 -32.95 32.68
CA VAL A 33 -1.46 -31.81 32.63
C VAL A 33 -2.31 -31.77 33.90
N ARG A 34 -2.53 -30.57 34.46
CA ARG A 34 -3.31 -30.36 35.69
C ARG A 34 -4.70 -29.77 35.41
N SER A 35 -5.65 -30.09 36.27
CA SER A 35 -7.00 -29.53 36.32
C SER A 35 -7.12 -28.49 37.45
N ASP A 36 -7.38 -27.25 37.05
CA ASP A 36 -7.73 -26.07 37.86
C ASP A 36 -6.69 -25.57 38.90
N GLU A 37 -6.52 -24.25 38.98
CA GLU A 37 -5.81 -23.58 40.08
C GLU A 37 -6.85 -22.91 41.02
N PRO A 38 -6.94 -23.31 42.31
CA PRO A 38 -7.93 -22.73 43.23
C PRO A 38 -7.75 -21.22 43.40
N GLY A 39 -8.81 -20.44 43.14
CA GLY A 39 -8.79 -18.98 43.20
C GLY A 39 -8.38 -18.29 41.88
N GLU A 40 -8.34 -19.02 40.77
CA GLU A 40 -8.06 -18.47 39.43
C GLU A 40 -8.90 -17.21 39.11
N LYS A 41 -8.23 -16.14 38.64
CA LYS A 41 -8.90 -14.94 38.14
C LYS A 41 -9.64 -15.27 36.85
N ILE A 42 -10.93 -14.98 36.79
CA ILE A 42 -11.68 -15.04 35.52
C ILE A 42 -11.33 -13.80 34.67
N GLY A 43 -10.90 -14.03 33.43
CA GLY A 43 -10.66 -12.99 32.43
C GLY A 43 -11.94 -12.47 31.79
N GLU A 44 -11.86 -11.31 31.14
CA GLU A 44 -12.94 -10.76 30.33
C GLU A 44 -12.83 -11.27 28.87
N ARG A 45 -13.95 -11.31 28.15
CA ARG A 45 -13.96 -11.57 26.69
C ARG A 45 -13.66 -10.28 25.93
N PRO A 46 -13.06 -10.33 24.72
CA PRO A 46 -12.88 -9.16 23.87
C PRO A 46 -14.19 -8.37 23.69
N TYR A 47 -14.15 -7.07 23.97
CA TYR A 47 -15.34 -6.22 24.00
C TYR A 47 -15.99 -6.12 22.61
N GLU A 48 -15.22 -6.24 21.52
CA GLU A 48 -15.72 -6.30 20.16
C GLU A 48 -16.64 -7.51 19.92
N MET A 49 -16.34 -8.66 20.54
CA MET A 49 -17.19 -9.84 20.45
C MET A 49 -18.46 -9.68 21.29
N VAL A 50 -18.35 -9.09 22.48
CA VAL A 50 -19.50 -8.80 23.35
C VAL A 50 -20.46 -7.81 22.68
N TRP A 51 -19.95 -6.71 22.11
CA TRP A 51 -20.74 -5.72 21.39
C TRP A 51 -21.37 -6.28 20.10
N ALA A 52 -20.68 -7.21 19.43
CA ALA A 52 -21.22 -7.91 18.26
C ALA A 52 -22.16 -9.09 18.61
N GLY A 53 -22.44 -9.35 19.90
CA GLY A 53 -23.27 -10.46 20.36
C GLY A 53 -22.71 -11.85 20.06
N ARG A 54 -21.40 -11.96 19.78
CA ARG A 54 -20.75 -13.22 19.36
C ARG A 54 -20.41 -14.09 20.56
N THR A 55 -21.12 -15.21 20.69
CA THR A 55 -20.87 -16.27 21.69
C THR A 55 -20.13 -17.49 21.13
N GLU A 56 -19.99 -17.57 19.81
CA GLU A 56 -19.36 -18.69 19.08
C GLU A 56 -18.56 -18.21 17.86
N ASP A 57 -17.67 -19.08 17.35
CA ASP A 57 -16.97 -18.81 16.09
C ASP A 57 -17.74 -19.34 14.87
N THR A 58 -17.50 -18.67 13.75
CA THR A 58 -17.88 -19.06 12.38
C THR A 58 -17.35 -20.43 11.93
N ARG A 59 -16.44 -21.03 12.71
CA ARG A 59 -15.88 -22.36 12.53
C ARG A 59 -16.09 -23.14 13.82
N ALA A 60 -16.84 -24.24 13.74
CA ALA A 60 -16.99 -25.15 14.86
C ALA A 60 -15.63 -25.74 15.25
N PRO A 61 -15.31 -25.84 16.55
CA PRO A 61 -14.05 -26.38 17.02
C PRO A 61 -13.92 -27.87 16.68
N LEU A 62 -12.73 -28.25 16.25
CA LEU A 62 -12.25 -29.64 16.30
C LEU A 62 -11.63 -29.93 17.69
N VAL A 63 -11.10 -28.90 18.34
CA VAL A 63 -10.76 -28.89 19.78
C VAL A 63 -11.12 -27.53 20.37
N ASP A 64 -11.93 -27.52 21.42
CA ASP A 64 -12.40 -26.34 22.16
C ASP A 64 -11.54 -25.99 23.39
N PHE A 65 -10.74 -26.95 23.88
CA PHE A 65 -9.94 -26.87 25.11
C PHE A 65 -10.76 -26.81 26.42
N GLU A 66 -12.07 -27.10 26.38
CA GLU A 66 -12.92 -27.26 27.57
C GLU A 66 -12.45 -28.42 28.46
N ASN A 67 -11.87 -29.46 27.85
CA ASN A 67 -11.16 -30.52 28.55
C ASN A 67 -9.77 -30.81 27.94
N VAL A 68 -8.75 -30.77 28.79
CA VAL A 68 -7.34 -31.12 28.49
C VAL A 68 -6.84 -32.33 29.29
N GLU A 69 -7.73 -33.05 29.97
CA GLU A 69 -7.40 -34.25 30.74
C GLU A 69 -6.75 -35.34 29.85
N GLY A 70 -5.72 -35.99 30.37
CA GLY A 70 -4.95 -37.01 29.64
C GLY A 70 -4.04 -36.48 28.52
N TRP A 71 -4.02 -35.16 28.27
CA TRP A 71 -3.02 -34.55 27.39
C TRP A 71 -1.64 -34.61 28.03
N THR A 72 -0.58 -34.56 27.22
CA THR A 72 0.81 -34.65 27.72
C THR A 72 1.70 -33.57 27.10
N VAL A 73 2.73 -33.15 27.85
CA VAL A 73 3.70 -32.14 27.39
C VAL A 73 5.08 -32.78 27.26
N GLU A 74 5.59 -32.80 26.03
CA GLU A 74 6.97 -33.16 25.71
C GLU A 74 7.82 -31.89 25.53
N CYS A 75 9.04 -31.87 26.07
CA CYS A 75 9.95 -30.73 25.98
C CYS A 75 11.33 -31.14 25.46
N ARG A 76 11.92 -30.28 24.62
CA ARG A 76 13.35 -30.29 24.27
C ARG A 76 13.90 -28.90 24.52
N ASP A 77 15.03 -28.79 25.23
CA ASP A 77 15.67 -27.50 25.55
C ASP A 77 14.72 -26.49 26.24
N ALA A 78 13.67 -26.98 26.90
CA ALA A 78 12.59 -26.21 27.51
C ALA A 78 12.04 -26.90 28.77
N VAL A 79 11.29 -26.14 29.56
CA VAL A 79 10.37 -26.63 30.61
C VAL A 79 9.02 -26.00 30.34
N ALA A 80 7.94 -26.76 30.42
CA ALA A 80 6.58 -26.26 30.22
C ALA A 80 5.53 -27.11 30.94
N SER A 81 4.38 -26.50 31.19
CA SER A 81 3.15 -27.16 31.62
C SER A 81 1.97 -26.69 30.76
N PHE A 82 0.97 -27.56 30.62
CA PHE A 82 -0.29 -27.24 29.96
C PHE A 82 -1.44 -27.55 30.92
N THR A 83 -2.50 -26.74 30.87
CA THR A 83 -3.62 -26.71 31.81
C THR A 83 -4.85 -26.12 31.12
N ARG A 84 -6.06 -26.39 31.63
CA ARG A 84 -7.22 -25.54 31.31
C ARG A 84 -7.20 -24.32 32.22
N SER A 85 -7.74 -23.21 31.74
CA SER A 85 -7.71 -21.93 32.45
C SER A 85 -8.90 -21.05 32.09
N ARG A 86 -9.20 -20.10 32.97
CA ARG A 86 -10.18 -19.03 32.81
C ARG A 86 -9.56 -17.64 32.85
N GLU A 87 -8.24 -17.50 33.04
CA GLU A 87 -7.50 -16.22 33.07
C GLU A 87 -7.64 -15.40 31.79
N GLN A 88 -7.91 -16.07 30.68
CA GLN A 88 -8.44 -15.47 29.46
C GLN A 88 -9.78 -16.13 29.12
N GLN A 89 -10.66 -15.39 28.44
CA GLN A 89 -11.93 -15.88 27.94
C GLN A 89 -12.10 -15.49 26.48
N LEU A 90 -12.67 -16.39 25.68
CA LEU A 90 -13.03 -16.12 24.28
C LEU A 90 -14.31 -16.89 23.96
N TRP A 91 -14.21 -18.16 23.58
CA TRP A 91 -15.34 -19.08 23.45
C TRP A 91 -15.57 -19.85 24.76
N GLY A 92 -16.61 -20.68 24.81
CA GLY A 92 -16.86 -21.62 25.91
C GLY A 92 -16.83 -21.00 27.33
N ARG A 93 -16.10 -21.68 28.22
CA ARG A 93 -15.81 -21.32 29.62
C ARG A 93 -14.32 -21.41 29.97
N TYR A 94 -13.56 -22.23 29.26
CA TYR A 94 -12.15 -22.53 29.53
C TYR A 94 -11.32 -22.46 28.24
N VAL A 95 -10.04 -22.16 28.40
CA VAL A 95 -9.04 -22.13 27.33
C VAL A 95 -7.78 -22.90 27.74
N GLY A 96 -6.99 -23.37 26.77
CA GLY A 96 -5.74 -24.09 27.03
C GLY A 96 -4.59 -23.13 27.38
N LYS A 97 -4.17 -23.08 28.65
CA LYS A 97 -3.05 -22.28 29.16
C LYS A 97 -1.74 -23.08 29.09
N LEU A 98 -0.81 -22.61 28.26
CA LEU A 98 0.59 -23.08 28.18
C LEU A 98 1.49 -22.13 28.97
N VAL A 99 2.18 -22.63 29.98
CA VAL A 99 3.29 -21.94 30.66
C VAL A 99 4.61 -22.56 30.20
N TYR A 100 5.59 -21.77 29.75
CA TYR A 100 6.84 -22.29 29.17
C TYR A 100 8.06 -21.38 29.36
N ARG A 101 9.26 -22.00 29.36
CA ARG A 101 10.57 -21.33 29.29
C ARG A 101 11.68 -22.19 28.66
N GLY A 102 12.72 -21.53 28.16
CA GLY A 102 13.84 -22.15 27.43
C GLY A 102 15.07 -22.42 28.29
N THR A 103 15.36 -23.71 28.52
CA THR A 103 16.55 -24.15 29.26
C THR A 103 17.79 -24.27 28.37
N GLY A 104 17.63 -24.63 27.09
CA GLY A 104 18.73 -24.91 26.15
C GLY A 104 18.72 -24.08 24.86
N PRO A 105 19.50 -24.46 23.82
CA PRO A 105 19.71 -23.67 22.60
C PRO A 105 18.58 -23.76 21.57
N ARG A 106 17.80 -24.86 21.51
CA ARG A 106 16.74 -25.09 20.52
C ARG A 106 15.39 -25.43 21.19
N PRO A 107 14.86 -24.55 22.07
CA PRO A 107 13.64 -24.80 22.84
C PRO A 107 12.46 -25.16 21.93
N LYS A 108 11.81 -26.27 22.26
CA LYS A 108 10.56 -26.74 21.66
C LYS A 108 9.71 -27.43 22.71
N VAL A 109 8.44 -27.06 22.75
CA VAL A 109 7.37 -27.73 23.50
C VAL A 109 6.43 -28.39 22.49
N THR A 110 6.04 -29.63 22.74
CA THR A 110 5.05 -30.38 21.96
C THR A 110 3.94 -30.80 22.92
N ILE A 111 2.77 -30.17 22.79
CA ILE A 111 1.55 -30.48 23.52
C ILE A 111 0.82 -31.57 22.73
N ARG A 112 0.74 -32.79 23.25
CA ARG A 112 -0.02 -33.89 22.63
C ARG A 112 -1.43 -33.98 23.17
N LEU A 113 -2.39 -34.17 22.27
CA LEU A 113 -3.78 -34.45 22.59
C LEU A 113 -3.87 -35.86 23.19
N ALA A 114 -4.77 -36.06 24.17
CA ALA A 114 -4.97 -37.36 24.82
C ALA A 114 -5.33 -38.50 23.85
N LYS A 115 -6.00 -38.15 22.74
CA LYS A 115 -6.31 -39.01 21.60
C LYS A 115 -6.15 -38.19 20.31
N PRO A 116 -5.65 -38.77 19.20
CA PRO A 116 -5.71 -38.14 17.88
C PRO A 116 -7.16 -37.80 17.51
N VAL A 117 -7.40 -36.57 17.02
CA VAL A 117 -8.76 -36.12 16.64
C VAL A 117 -8.88 -36.10 15.12
N ALA A 118 -9.82 -36.88 14.58
CA ALA A 118 -9.99 -37.06 13.14
C ALA A 118 -10.45 -35.78 12.44
N VAL A 119 -9.76 -35.40 11.36
CA VAL A 119 -10.05 -34.19 10.57
C VAL A 119 -11.19 -34.47 9.59
N PRO A 120 -12.24 -33.62 9.54
CA PRO A 120 -13.28 -33.72 8.52
C PRO A 120 -12.70 -33.56 7.11
N LEU A 121 -12.95 -34.53 6.22
CA LEU A 121 -12.55 -34.47 4.82
C LEU A 121 -13.69 -33.95 3.93
N PRO A 122 -13.40 -33.20 2.85
CA PRO A 122 -12.11 -32.59 2.51
C PRO A 122 -11.82 -31.36 3.38
N PHE A 123 -10.54 -31.02 3.53
CA PHE A 123 -10.06 -29.79 4.19
C PHE A 123 -8.87 -29.18 3.43
N ASP A 124 -8.58 -27.92 3.69
CA ASP A 124 -7.35 -27.25 3.24
C ASP A 124 -6.86 -26.14 4.20
N CYS A 125 -7.62 -25.78 5.23
CA CYS A 125 -7.29 -24.73 6.18
C CYS A 125 -7.34 -25.19 7.64
N ILE A 126 -6.45 -24.61 8.46
CA ILE A 126 -6.45 -24.69 9.92
C ILE A 126 -6.64 -23.29 10.49
N ASN A 127 -7.51 -23.16 11.48
CA ASN A 127 -7.66 -22.01 12.36
C ASN A 127 -7.26 -22.43 13.78
N LEU A 128 -6.57 -21.55 14.50
CA LEU A 128 -6.31 -21.69 15.94
C LEU A 128 -6.36 -20.29 16.57
N TRP A 129 -7.22 -20.07 17.56
CA TRP A 129 -7.15 -18.83 18.34
C TRP A 129 -6.00 -18.92 19.34
N CYS A 130 -5.23 -17.83 19.43
CA CYS A 130 -4.11 -17.71 20.34
C CYS A 130 -4.21 -16.39 21.09
N TYR A 131 -4.03 -16.39 22.41
CA TYR A 131 -3.70 -15.18 23.15
C TYR A 131 -2.17 -15.10 23.25
N GLY A 132 -1.58 -14.17 22.51
CA GLY A 132 -0.14 -14.03 22.39
C GLY A 132 0.51 -13.20 23.50
N ASN A 133 1.84 -13.12 23.50
CA ASN A 133 2.60 -12.49 24.58
C ASN A 133 3.67 -11.46 24.13
N ASN A 134 3.72 -11.10 22.84
CA ASN A 134 4.72 -10.18 22.28
C ASN A 134 4.10 -9.27 21.19
N TRP A 135 4.57 -8.02 21.03
CA TRP A 135 4.12 -7.09 20.00
C TRP A 135 5.09 -7.01 18.81
N ALA A 136 4.57 -7.16 17.58
CA ALA A 136 5.39 -7.13 16.35
C ALA A 136 6.24 -5.84 16.17
N TRP A 137 5.70 -4.69 16.56
CA TRP A 137 6.35 -3.36 16.43
C TRP A 137 7.13 -2.92 17.68
N ALA A 138 6.98 -3.64 18.79
CA ALA A 138 7.69 -3.37 20.04
C ALA A 138 8.18 -4.70 20.65
N PRO A 139 9.19 -5.36 20.05
CA PRO A 139 9.61 -6.69 20.48
C PRO A 139 10.33 -6.63 21.83
N ASP A 140 9.78 -7.31 22.83
CA ASP A 140 10.41 -7.50 24.14
C ASP A 140 11.54 -8.56 24.06
N PRO A 141 12.82 -8.20 24.35
CA PRO A 141 13.92 -9.17 24.33
C PRO A 141 13.80 -10.28 25.39
N SER A 142 13.08 -10.04 26.49
CA SER A 142 12.82 -11.05 27.53
C SER A 142 11.74 -12.06 27.14
N THR A 143 10.89 -11.70 26.16
CA THR A 143 9.78 -12.52 25.65
C THR A 143 9.95 -12.72 24.14
N PRO A 144 10.99 -13.44 23.67
CA PRO A 144 11.26 -13.63 22.26
C PRO A 144 10.09 -14.34 21.56
N GLN A 145 9.70 -13.82 20.40
CA GLN A 145 8.58 -14.33 19.61
C GLN A 145 8.76 -15.81 19.24
N VAL A 146 7.77 -16.63 19.59
CA VAL A 146 7.79 -18.08 19.36
C VAL A 146 7.04 -18.46 18.07
N GLN A 147 7.42 -19.59 17.49
CA GLN A 147 6.81 -20.18 16.29
C GLN A 147 5.76 -21.21 16.72
N LEU A 148 4.54 -21.10 16.18
CA LEU A 148 3.42 -21.98 16.48
C LEU A 148 3.19 -22.96 15.33
N TYR A 149 2.95 -24.23 15.64
CA TYR A 149 2.67 -25.30 14.67
C TYR A 149 1.49 -26.16 15.11
N VAL A 150 0.76 -26.72 14.15
CA VAL A 150 -0.22 -27.80 14.36
C VAL A 150 0.28 -29.03 13.63
N VAL A 151 0.33 -30.18 14.31
CA VAL A 151 0.81 -31.44 13.75
C VAL A 151 -0.37 -32.29 13.29
N LEU A 152 -0.39 -32.57 12.00
CA LEU A 152 -1.29 -33.54 11.38
C LEU A 152 -0.56 -34.86 11.16
N GLU A 153 -1.27 -35.98 11.34
CA GLU A 153 -0.82 -37.34 11.02
C GLU A 153 -1.78 -37.96 9.99
N GLY A 154 -1.25 -38.33 8.82
CA GLY A 154 -1.97 -38.99 7.74
C GLY A 154 -1.98 -40.52 7.84
N SER A 155 -2.69 -41.18 6.93
CA SER A 155 -2.96 -42.64 6.99
C SER A 155 -1.72 -43.52 7.08
N ASN A 156 -0.60 -43.06 6.50
CA ASN A 156 0.66 -43.80 6.46
C ASN A 156 1.58 -43.47 7.67
N ARG A 157 1.01 -42.89 8.74
CA ARG A 157 1.71 -42.23 9.86
C ARG A 157 2.66 -41.11 9.42
N SER A 158 2.45 -40.56 8.23
CA SER A 158 3.17 -39.38 7.75
C SER A 158 2.78 -38.16 8.58
N ARG A 159 3.75 -37.51 9.22
CA ARG A 159 3.53 -36.32 10.04
C ARG A 159 3.88 -35.04 9.29
N VAL A 160 3.00 -34.05 9.37
CA VAL A 160 3.19 -32.70 8.85
C VAL A 160 3.01 -31.70 9.99
N SER A 161 4.10 -31.09 10.48
CA SER A 161 4.03 -29.92 11.36
C SER A 161 3.73 -28.69 10.51
N VAL A 162 2.46 -28.32 10.39
CA VAL A 162 2.00 -27.12 9.67
C VAL A 162 2.37 -25.89 10.49
N TYR A 163 3.25 -25.04 9.95
CA TYR A 163 3.60 -23.75 10.55
C TYR A 163 2.40 -22.79 10.49
N MET A 164 1.88 -22.40 11.65
CA MET A 164 0.71 -21.54 11.77
C MET A 164 1.13 -20.08 11.57
N ASP A 165 1.77 -19.46 12.57
CA ASP A 165 2.51 -18.19 12.43
C ASP A 165 3.49 -18.05 13.62
N ARG A 166 4.22 -16.94 13.65
CA ARG A 166 5.02 -16.46 14.78
C ARG A 166 4.15 -15.61 15.70
N VAL A 167 4.15 -15.89 17.00
CA VAL A 167 3.40 -15.13 18.00
C VAL A 167 3.93 -13.70 18.08
N ARG A 168 3.11 -12.75 17.64
CA ARG A 168 3.48 -11.34 17.38
C ARG A 168 2.37 -10.32 17.69
N TRP A 169 1.33 -10.78 18.36
CA TRP A 169 0.24 -9.99 18.97
C TRP A 169 0.18 -10.32 20.47
N LYS A 170 -0.32 -9.42 21.33
CA LYS A 170 -0.33 -9.61 22.80
C LYS A 170 -1.75 -9.75 23.41
N GLU A 171 -2.69 -10.16 22.58
CA GLU A 171 -4.10 -10.38 22.92
C GLU A 171 -4.63 -11.58 22.11
N TRP A 172 -5.93 -11.85 22.15
CA TRP A 172 -6.57 -12.83 21.27
C TRP A 172 -6.47 -12.43 19.80
N TRP A 173 -5.98 -13.34 18.97
CA TRP A 173 -5.96 -13.22 17.52
C TRP A 173 -6.14 -14.59 16.86
N LEU A 174 -6.75 -14.59 15.67
CA LEU A 174 -6.99 -15.80 14.89
C LEU A 174 -5.75 -16.14 14.06
N VAL A 175 -5.08 -17.25 14.40
CA VAL A 175 -3.95 -17.77 13.63
C VAL A 175 -4.47 -18.71 12.56
N HIS A 176 -4.61 -18.19 11.34
CA HIS A 176 -5.10 -18.93 10.18
C HIS A 176 -3.94 -19.40 9.28
N ARG A 177 -4.01 -20.64 8.79
CA ARG A 177 -3.10 -21.18 7.76
C ARG A 177 -3.84 -22.10 6.80
N ARG A 178 -3.75 -21.77 5.50
CA ARG A 178 -4.02 -22.72 4.40
C ARG A 178 -2.80 -23.60 4.13
N LEU A 179 -3.01 -24.89 3.90
CA LEU A 179 -1.96 -25.85 3.58
C LEU A 179 -1.50 -25.70 2.12
N SER A 180 -0.24 -26.05 1.85
CA SER A 180 0.26 -26.17 0.47
C SER A 180 -0.13 -27.50 -0.17
N ALA A 181 -0.03 -27.59 -1.50
CA ALA A 181 -0.31 -28.82 -2.24
C ALA A 181 0.63 -29.98 -1.83
N GLU A 182 1.88 -29.67 -1.48
CA GLU A 182 2.88 -30.61 -1.00
C GLU A 182 2.51 -31.15 0.39
N GLN A 183 2.03 -30.27 1.29
CA GLN A 183 1.57 -30.66 2.63
C GLN A 183 0.35 -31.59 2.57
N LEU A 184 -0.63 -31.27 1.72
CA LEU A 184 -1.79 -32.13 1.48
C LEU A 184 -1.36 -33.48 0.89
N LYS A 185 -0.49 -33.48 -0.13
CA LYS A 185 0.06 -34.70 -0.75
C LYS A 185 0.87 -35.57 0.23
N GLN A 186 1.54 -34.97 1.21
CA GLN A 186 2.30 -35.70 2.24
C GLN A 186 1.39 -36.41 3.27
N LEU A 187 0.18 -35.88 3.50
CA LEU A 187 -0.83 -36.53 4.36
C LEU A 187 -1.55 -37.69 3.63
N GLY A 188 -1.73 -37.55 2.32
CA GLY A 188 -2.39 -38.55 1.47
C GLY A 188 -3.92 -38.52 1.58
N ASP A 189 -4.58 -39.35 0.78
CA ASP A 189 -6.04 -39.33 0.61
C ASP A 189 -6.83 -40.09 1.69
N GLY A 190 -6.13 -40.68 2.67
CA GLY A 190 -6.72 -41.44 3.78
C GLY A 190 -7.06 -40.60 5.01
N PRO A 191 -7.48 -41.22 6.13
CA PRO A 191 -7.83 -40.51 7.35
C PRO A 191 -6.67 -39.69 7.93
N VAL A 192 -6.91 -38.40 8.14
CA VAL A 192 -5.97 -37.45 8.77
C VAL A 192 -6.43 -37.12 10.18
N HIS A 193 -5.49 -36.97 11.12
CA HIS A 193 -5.78 -36.60 12.51
C HIS A 193 -4.91 -35.44 12.99
N VAL A 194 -5.46 -34.56 13.83
CA VAL A 194 -4.65 -33.67 14.69
C VAL A 194 -4.04 -34.52 15.81
N VAL A 195 -2.72 -34.41 16.01
CA VAL A 195 -2.00 -35.17 17.06
C VAL A 195 -1.25 -34.30 18.07
N ALA A 196 -0.87 -33.07 17.72
CA ALA A 196 -0.19 -32.15 18.64
C ALA A 196 -0.27 -30.67 18.21
N ILE A 197 -0.03 -29.78 19.16
CA ILE A 197 0.33 -28.37 18.96
C ILE A 197 1.79 -28.20 19.40
N GLU A 198 2.60 -27.47 18.63
CA GLU A 198 4.03 -27.27 18.96
C GLU A 198 4.40 -25.79 19.03
N VAL A 199 5.21 -25.43 20.02
CA VAL A 199 5.71 -24.07 20.24
C VAL A 199 7.24 -24.12 20.28
N ALA A 200 7.90 -23.38 19.38
CA ALA A 200 9.36 -23.41 19.22
C ALA A 200 10.00 -22.02 19.30
N GLY A 201 11.27 -21.96 19.71
CA GLY A 201 12.05 -20.72 19.77
C GLY A 201 11.92 -19.91 21.07
N GLY A 202 11.16 -20.40 22.05
CA GLY A 202 10.97 -19.77 23.38
C GLY A 202 12.23 -19.78 24.21
N ARG A 203 13.12 -18.80 23.99
CA ARG A 203 14.43 -18.65 24.66
C ARG A 203 14.38 -17.79 25.94
N ASN A 204 13.18 -17.36 26.37
CA ASN A 204 12.93 -16.73 27.66
C ASN A 204 13.44 -17.60 28.82
N LYS A 205 14.00 -16.99 29.87
CA LYS A 205 14.53 -17.69 31.06
C LYS A 205 13.54 -17.80 32.20
N ASP A 206 12.70 -16.79 32.38
CA ASP A 206 11.52 -16.86 33.22
C ASP A 206 10.33 -17.40 32.42
N ASP A 207 9.33 -17.90 33.14
CA ASP A 207 8.12 -18.44 32.54
C ASP A 207 7.36 -17.36 31.76
N ARG A 208 6.80 -17.76 30.62
CA ARG A 208 5.90 -16.97 29.78
C ARG A 208 4.67 -17.80 29.46
N VAL A 209 3.56 -17.13 29.20
CA VAL A 209 2.25 -17.78 28.98
C VAL A 209 1.79 -17.57 27.55
N LEU A 210 1.09 -18.57 27.00
CA LEU A 210 0.19 -18.45 25.85
C LEU A 210 -1.14 -19.11 26.21
N TYR A 211 -2.23 -18.65 25.60
CA TYR A 211 -3.52 -19.33 25.68
C TYR A 211 -3.98 -19.75 24.29
N PHE A 212 -4.69 -20.88 24.22
CA PHE A 212 -5.23 -21.45 22.98
C PHE A 212 -6.72 -21.74 23.15
N ASP A 213 -7.49 -21.44 22.11
CA ASP A 213 -8.93 -21.72 22.02
C ASP A 213 -9.25 -22.13 20.57
N ASN A 214 -10.33 -22.88 20.36
CA ASN A 214 -10.94 -23.27 19.09
C ASN A 214 -9.90 -23.52 17.97
N LEU A 215 -9.30 -24.72 18.02
CA LEU A 215 -8.61 -25.31 16.88
C LEU A 215 -9.67 -25.88 15.93
N ALA A 216 -9.83 -25.31 14.74
CA ALA A 216 -10.75 -25.80 13.72
C ALA A 216 -10.00 -26.15 12.42
N VAL A 217 -10.39 -27.26 11.78
CA VAL A 217 -9.82 -27.71 10.50
C VAL A 217 -10.96 -27.90 9.50
N TYR A 218 -10.88 -27.26 8.34
CA TYR A 218 -12.00 -27.13 7.41
C TYR A 218 -11.54 -26.91 5.95
N ARG A 219 -12.47 -27.04 5.00
CA ARG A 219 -12.27 -26.57 3.62
C ARG A 219 -12.77 -25.15 3.43
N GLU A 220 -11.89 -24.25 3.00
CA GLU A 220 -12.24 -22.88 2.70
C GLU A 220 -13.07 -22.77 1.42
N GLN A 221 -14.16 -21.99 1.49
CA GLN A 221 -15.03 -21.71 0.35
C GLN A 221 -14.79 -20.27 -0.11
N LEU A 222 -13.83 -20.08 -1.01
CA LEU A 222 -13.57 -18.80 -1.69
C LEU A 222 -14.65 -18.51 -2.74
N ARG A 223 -15.88 -18.30 -2.28
CA ARG A 223 -17.00 -17.84 -3.13
C ARG A 223 -16.75 -16.36 -3.50
N PRO A 224 -17.04 -15.92 -4.74
CA PRO A 224 -16.94 -14.52 -5.12
C PRO A 224 -17.78 -13.63 -4.19
N LEU A 225 -17.16 -12.61 -3.61
CA LEU A 225 -17.83 -11.65 -2.75
C LEU A 225 -18.86 -10.84 -3.55
N ARG A 226 -20.02 -10.62 -2.95
CA ARG A 226 -21.06 -9.72 -3.47
C ARG A 226 -21.27 -8.58 -2.48
N PHE A 227 -21.43 -7.38 -3.01
CA PHE A 227 -21.61 -6.17 -2.23
C PHE A 227 -22.79 -5.38 -2.82
N GLU A 228 -23.62 -4.81 -1.95
CA GLU A 228 -24.74 -3.98 -2.40
C GLU A 228 -24.27 -2.68 -3.07
N PRO A 229 -24.95 -2.21 -4.14
CA PRO A 229 -24.63 -0.95 -4.80
C PRO A 229 -24.72 0.25 -3.85
N ARG A 230 -23.57 0.86 -3.55
CA ARG A 230 -23.47 2.13 -2.80
C ARG A 230 -23.82 3.30 -3.72
N PRO A 231 -24.30 4.44 -3.19
CA PRO A 231 -24.53 5.65 -3.98
C PRO A 231 -23.31 6.05 -4.82
N LYS A 232 -23.54 6.67 -5.98
CA LYS A 232 -22.46 7.13 -6.88
C LYS A 232 -21.54 8.12 -6.18
N ARG A 233 -20.34 8.35 -6.73
CA ARG A 233 -19.43 9.37 -6.20
C ARG A 233 -20.02 10.78 -6.37
N GLY A 234 -19.63 11.73 -5.53
CA GLY A 234 -20.15 13.10 -5.58
C GLY A 234 -19.87 13.82 -6.91
N ILE A 235 -18.77 13.46 -7.56
CA ILE A 235 -18.34 13.90 -8.90
C ILE A 235 -18.26 12.72 -9.88
N ASP A 236 -18.25 13.01 -11.18
CA ASP A 236 -18.20 11.97 -12.22
C ASP A 236 -16.77 11.61 -12.61
N LEU A 237 -16.53 10.31 -12.78
CA LEU A 237 -15.22 9.76 -13.09
C LEU A 237 -15.00 9.65 -14.61
N PRO A 238 -13.75 9.76 -15.10
CA PRO A 238 -13.45 9.64 -16.52
C PRO A 238 -13.65 8.19 -17.01
N PRO A 239 -13.98 7.97 -18.29
CA PRO A 239 -14.23 6.64 -18.83
C PRO A 239 -13.07 5.66 -18.58
N GLY A 240 -13.40 4.50 -18.01
CA GLY A 240 -12.44 3.46 -17.64
C GLY A 240 -11.88 3.54 -16.23
N GLN A 241 -12.17 4.60 -15.46
CA GLN A 241 -11.81 4.64 -14.03
C GLN A 241 -12.74 3.71 -13.23
N THR A 242 -12.21 2.99 -12.23
CA THR A 242 -13.03 2.12 -11.38
C THR A 242 -13.88 2.95 -10.41
N VAL A 243 -15.15 2.59 -10.29
CA VAL A 243 -16.10 3.14 -9.30
C VAL A 243 -16.26 2.22 -8.09
N GLY A 244 -15.61 1.05 -8.07
CA GLY A 244 -15.82 0.03 -7.04
C GLY A 244 -17.30 -0.33 -6.92
N THR A 245 -17.85 -0.22 -5.71
CA THR A 245 -19.27 -0.47 -5.42
C THR A 245 -20.15 0.78 -5.52
N ASN A 246 -19.64 1.94 -5.94
CA ASN A 246 -20.39 3.20 -6.07
C ASN A 246 -21.22 3.28 -7.36
N THR A 247 -22.09 2.28 -7.58
CA THR A 247 -22.91 2.10 -8.78
C THR A 247 -24.42 2.32 -8.56
N GLY A 248 -24.86 2.42 -7.30
CA GLY A 248 -26.25 2.50 -6.87
C GLY A 248 -26.93 3.86 -7.04
N PRO A 249 -28.16 4.03 -6.53
CA PRO A 249 -28.92 5.27 -6.63
C PRO A 249 -28.34 6.40 -5.76
N GLY A 250 -28.60 7.66 -6.17
CA GLY A 250 -28.11 8.86 -5.48
C GLY A 250 -26.60 9.10 -5.66
N ARG A 251 -26.07 10.08 -4.91
CA ARG A 251 -24.63 10.38 -4.82
C ARG A 251 -24.19 10.51 -3.35
N LEU A 252 -22.93 10.21 -3.09
CA LEU A 252 -22.24 10.59 -1.85
C LEU A 252 -22.12 12.12 -1.76
N PRO A 253 -22.18 12.72 -0.56
CA PRO A 253 -22.03 14.17 -0.37
C PRO A 253 -20.58 14.66 -0.48
N PHE A 254 -19.68 13.85 -1.06
CA PHE A 254 -18.27 14.20 -1.29
C PHE A 254 -17.68 13.39 -2.48
N PRO A 255 -16.67 13.92 -3.20
CA PRO A 255 -16.26 15.33 -3.24
C PRO A 255 -17.42 16.25 -3.66
N THR A 256 -17.41 17.50 -3.19
CA THR A 256 -18.51 18.47 -3.40
C THR A 256 -18.34 19.32 -4.66
N ARG A 257 -17.19 19.25 -5.33
CA ARG A 257 -16.82 20.02 -6.53
C ARG A 257 -15.84 19.24 -7.41
N GLU A 258 -15.81 19.53 -8.70
CA GLU A 258 -14.91 18.89 -9.69
C GLU A 258 -13.43 19.20 -9.44
N GLU A 259 -13.10 20.32 -8.81
CA GLU A 259 -11.73 20.71 -8.46
C GLU A 259 -11.19 20.00 -7.21
N THR A 260 -11.98 19.14 -6.57
CA THR A 260 -11.56 18.23 -5.50
C THR A 260 -10.65 18.92 -4.48
N ILE A 261 -9.37 18.51 -4.37
CA ILE A 261 -8.41 18.96 -3.36
C ILE A 261 -7.65 20.25 -3.73
N LEU A 262 -8.01 20.92 -4.84
CA LEU A 262 -7.38 22.16 -5.33
C LEU A 262 -7.14 23.14 -4.16
N PRO A 263 -5.89 23.59 -3.92
CA PRO A 263 -5.56 24.53 -2.85
C PRO A 263 -6.40 25.82 -2.85
N THR A 264 -6.34 26.58 -1.76
CA THR A 264 -7.06 27.86 -1.68
C THR A 264 -6.21 28.99 -2.29
N ASN A 265 -6.68 29.65 -3.35
CA ASN A 265 -6.13 30.96 -3.73
C ASN A 265 -6.73 32.07 -2.85
N VAL A 266 -5.88 32.79 -2.12
CA VAL A 266 -6.25 33.94 -1.29
C VAL A 266 -6.56 35.15 -2.18
N THR A 267 -5.78 35.34 -3.25
CA THR A 267 -5.94 36.45 -4.21
C THR A 267 -7.23 36.30 -5.02
N LYS A 268 -8.11 37.31 -4.95
CA LYS A 268 -9.48 37.25 -5.52
C LYS A 268 -9.60 37.84 -6.93
N ARG A 269 -8.73 38.80 -7.29
CA ARG A 269 -8.64 39.32 -8.65
C ARG A 269 -7.46 38.67 -9.36
N PHE A 270 -7.78 37.80 -10.31
CA PHE A 270 -6.83 37.15 -11.20
C PHE A 270 -7.51 36.70 -12.49
N LYS A 271 -6.71 36.40 -13.50
CA LYS A 271 -7.10 35.70 -14.72
C LYS A 271 -6.15 34.53 -14.96
N VAL A 272 -6.62 33.52 -15.69
CA VAL A 272 -5.80 32.44 -16.24
C VAL A 272 -5.97 32.41 -17.76
N THR A 273 -4.88 32.16 -18.49
CA THR A 273 -4.88 32.12 -19.96
C THR A 273 -3.98 30.99 -20.45
N LEU A 274 -4.47 30.23 -21.44
CA LEU A 274 -3.66 29.31 -22.25
C LEU A 274 -3.36 29.96 -23.61
N VAL A 275 -2.07 30.05 -23.96
CA VAL A 275 -1.57 30.47 -25.27
C VAL A 275 -0.86 29.29 -25.93
N GLU A 276 -1.04 29.14 -27.23
CA GLU A 276 -0.33 28.18 -28.07
C GLU A 276 0.64 28.98 -28.95
N VAL A 277 1.91 28.58 -28.98
CA VAL A 277 2.99 29.27 -29.67
C VAL A 277 3.86 28.27 -30.43
N ASP A 278 4.13 28.57 -31.69
CA ASP A 278 5.13 27.84 -32.48
C ASP A 278 6.53 28.08 -31.89
N VAL A 279 7.38 27.05 -31.91
CA VAL A 279 8.69 27.02 -31.23
C VAL A 279 9.68 28.12 -31.67
N ALA A 280 9.38 28.85 -32.75
CA ALA A 280 10.22 29.95 -33.26
C ALA A 280 10.23 31.23 -32.39
N VAL A 281 9.40 31.36 -31.34
CA VAL A 281 9.34 32.58 -30.50
C VAL A 281 9.27 32.24 -28.99
N ASP A 282 10.42 31.89 -28.39
CA ASP A 282 10.53 31.56 -26.95
C ASP A 282 10.95 32.76 -26.05
N GLU A 283 11.21 33.92 -26.64
CA GLU A 283 11.84 35.09 -25.97
C GLU A 283 11.00 35.76 -24.86
N SER A 284 9.75 35.33 -24.66
CA SER A 284 8.82 35.93 -23.70
C SER A 284 8.63 35.15 -22.39
N PHE A 285 9.13 33.90 -22.27
CA PHE A 285 8.88 33.09 -21.07
C PHE A 285 9.63 33.64 -19.84
N GLY A 286 8.89 33.99 -18.79
CA GLY A 286 9.42 34.70 -17.61
C GLY A 286 9.65 36.21 -17.84
N SER A 287 9.28 36.75 -19.00
CA SER A 287 9.31 38.18 -19.30
C SER A 287 8.02 38.88 -18.86
N ALA A 288 8.10 40.20 -18.67
CA ALA A 288 6.94 41.05 -18.41
C ALA A 288 6.11 41.36 -19.68
N VAL A 289 6.64 41.08 -20.87
CA VAL A 289 6.09 41.54 -22.16
C VAL A 289 5.56 40.36 -22.99
N LEU A 290 4.29 40.46 -23.39
CA LEU A 290 3.68 39.55 -24.37
C LEU A 290 4.07 39.95 -25.81
N PRO A 291 4.26 39.00 -26.75
CA PRO A 291 4.37 39.33 -28.16
C PRO A 291 3.08 40.01 -28.66
N HIS A 292 3.23 41.01 -29.53
CA HIS A 292 2.10 41.83 -30.00
C HIS A 292 1.08 41.02 -30.83
N ARG A 293 -0.20 41.40 -30.73
CA ARG A 293 -1.32 40.80 -31.45
C ARG A 293 -1.13 40.85 -32.98
N PHE A 294 -1.31 39.72 -33.65
CA PHE A 294 -1.69 39.71 -35.06
C PHE A 294 -3.22 39.83 -35.23
N GLY A 295 -3.62 40.69 -36.16
CA GLY A 295 -4.88 40.62 -36.93
C GLY A 295 -6.20 40.34 -36.18
N SER A 296 -6.88 41.39 -35.69
CA SER A 296 -8.30 41.29 -35.34
C SER A 296 -9.17 41.13 -36.60
N LYS A 297 -9.85 39.98 -36.75
CA LYS A 297 -11.05 39.86 -37.61
C LYS A 297 -12.28 39.64 -36.74
N ALA A 298 -13.12 40.67 -36.65
CA ALA A 298 -14.42 40.56 -35.99
C ALA A 298 -15.40 39.81 -36.90
N ALA A 299 -15.83 38.62 -36.46
CA ALA A 299 -16.98 37.95 -37.07
C ALA A 299 -18.27 38.60 -36.56
N LYS A 300 -19.06 39.20 -37.45
CA LYS A 300 -20.41 39.65 -37.11
C LYS A 300 -21.30 38.44 -36.83
N ALA A 301 -22.01 38.44 -35.71
CA ALA A 301 -23.16 37.57 -35.55
C ALA A 301 -24.33 38.10 -36.41
N SER A 302 -25.02 37.21 -37.10
CA SER A 302 -26.28 37.49 -37.80
C SER A 302 -27.25 36.33 -37.56
N SER A 303 -28.45 36.65 -37.11
CA SER A 303 -29.52 35.68 -36.85
C SER A 303 -29.98 34.96 -38.12
N GLY A 304 -30.24 33.66 -38.02
CA GLY A 304 -30.88 32.86 -39.07
C GLY A 304 -31.55 31.65 -38.43
N ASP A 305 -32.85 31.47 -38.69
CA ASP A 305 -33.69 30.57 -37.91
C ASP A 305 -33.70 29.11 -38.40
N ALA A 306 -34.24 28.22 -37.56
CA ALA A 306 -34.14 26.78 -37.76
C ALA A 306 -34.91 26.22 -38.96
N LYS A 307 -34.38 25.11 -39.54
CA LYS A 307 -35.25 24.03 -40.06
C LYS A 307 -34.62 22.65 -39.89
N ARG A 308 -35.50 21.65 -39.74
CA ARG A 308 -35.20 20.30 -39.26
C ARG A 308 -35.69 19.28 -40.29
N THR A 309 -34.79 18.47 -40.82
CA THR A 309 -35.12 17.30 -41.65
C THR A 309 -34.12 16.18 -41.37
N ALA A 310 -34.62 14.98 -41.16
CA ALA A 310 -33.82 13.77 -41.00
C ALA A 310 -33.93 12.90 -42.25
N LYS A 311 -32.84 12.22 -42.59
CA LYS A 311 -32.81 11.00 -43.42
C LYS A 311 -31.60 10.15 -43.01
N THR A 312 -31.66 8.85 -43.32
CA THR A 312 -30.83 7.82 -42.68
C THR A 312 -30.38 6.80 -43.73
N VAL A 313 -29.35 6.01 -43.39
CA VAL A 313 -28.89 4.75 -44.04
C VAL A 313 -27.91 4.91 -45.22
N GLN A 314 -26.66 4.44 -44.98
CA GLN A 314 -25.66 3.70 -45.81
C GLN A 314 -25.42 4.15 -47.29
N ASN A 315 -24.20 4.08 -47.88
CA ASN A 315 -23.19 3.01 -47.82
C ASN A 315 -21.72 3.50 -47.74
N ASP A 316 -20.89 2.66 -47.12
CA ASP A 316 -19.58 2.10 -47.52
C ASP A 316 -18.47 2.92 -48.24
N GLU A 317 -17.26 2.72 -47.71
CA GLU A 317 -15.95 2.61 -48.39
C GLU A 317 -15.57 3.55 -49.54
N ALA A 318 -15.01 4.72 -49.19
CA ALA A 318 -13.95 5.36 -50.00
C ALA A 318 -13.04 6.30 -49.17
N GLU A 319 -11.87 6.61 -49.73
CA GLU A 319 -11.02 7.78 -49.45
C GLU A 319 -10.47 7.99 -48.03
N SER A 320 -9.59 7.07 -47.65
CA SER A 320 -8.40 7.42 -46.86
C SER A 320 -7.60 8.56 -47.53
N LYS A 321 -7.82 9.83 -47.15
CA LYS A 321 -6.85 10.95 -47.33
C LYS A 321 -7.17 12.23 -46.54
N ALA A 322 -7.11 12.15 -45.21
CA ALA A 322 -7.15 13.32 -44.32
C ALA A 322 -6.09 13.26 -43.20
N ALA A 323 -4.86 12.85 -43.56
CA ALA A 323 -3.71 12.91 -42.65
C ALA A 323 -3.28 14.38 -42.43
N GLY A 324 -3.95 15.07 -41.51
CA GLY A 324 -3.65 16.45 -41.14
C GLY A 324 -2.23 16.59 -40.61
N ASP A 325 -1.50 17.59 -41.14
CA ASP A 325 -0.06 17.73 -40.95
C ASP A 325 0.35 17.88 -39.48
N CYS A 326 1.43 17.19 -39.11
CA CYS A 326 1.98 17.12 -37.76
C CYS A 326 3.49 17.42 -37.80
N ARG A 327 3.84 18.62 -38.27
CA ARG A 327 5.25 19.00 -38.57
C ARG A 327 5.75 20.32 -37.97
N THR A 328 4.99 21.00 -37.11
CA THR A 328 5.55 21.98 -36.16
C THR A 328 5.45 21.47 -34.72
N PRO A 329 6.56 21.41 -33.96
CA PRO A 329 6.48 21.26 -32.51
C PRO A 329 5.85 22.51 -31.91
N LYS A 330 4.89 22.33 -31.00
CA LYS A 330 4.11 23.41 -30.40
C LYS A 330 4.42 23.55 -28.92
N THR A 331 4.66 24.79 -28.49
CA THR A 331 4.80 25.15 -27.08
C THR A 331 3.45 25.64 -26.55
N TYR A 332 3.10 25.23 -25.34
CA TYR A 332 1.88 25.66 -24.65
C TYR A 332 2.23 26.45 -23.39
N LEU A 333 1.75 27.68 -23.29
CA LEU A 333 1.99 28.58 -22.17
C LEU A 333 0.69 28.77 -21.38
N PHE A 334 0.66 28.24 -20.15
CA PHE A 334 -0.39 28.51 -19.18
C PHE A 334 0.10 29.64 -18.25
N ARG A 335 -0.63 30.76 -18.21
CA ARG A 335 -0.27 31.94 -17.41
C ARG A 335 -1.38 32.29 -16.43
N TYR A 336 -1.02 32.45 -15.16
CA TYR A 336 -1.80 33.11 -14.11
C TYR A 336 -1.30 34.55 -13.97
N GLU A 337 -2.23 35.50 -13.83
CA GLU A 337 -1.91 36.91 -13.59
C GLU A 337 -2.96 37.51 -12.65
N GLY A 338 -2.53 38.00 -11.49
CA GLY A 338 -3.38 38.60 -10.46
C GLY A 338 -2.67 39.67 -9.64
N ASP A 339 -3.38 40.25 -8.68
CA ASP A 339 -2.90 41.38 -7.84
C ASP A 339 -1.58 41.07 -7.08
N ASP A 340 -1.20 39.80 -6.93
CA ASP A 340 0.00 39.33 -6.24
C ASP A 340 1.15 38.91 -7.17
N GLY A 341 0.96 38.90 -8.49
CA GLY A 341 1.99 38.67 -9.49
C GLY A 341 1.58 37.79 -10.66
N VAL A 342 2.59 37.26 -11.36
CA VAL A 342 2.45 36.45 -12.57
C VAL A 342 3.21 35.13 -12.41
N LEU A 343 2.54 34.04 -12.73
CA LEU A 343 3.06 32.68 -12.72
C LEU A 343 2.83 32.04 -14.09
N GLU A 344 3.89 31.46 -14.66
CA GLU A 344 3.87 30.84 -15.97
C GLU A 344 4.32 29.38 -15.89
N TYR A 345 3.55 28.51 -16.55
CA TYR A 345 3.91 27.13 -16.83
C TYR A 345 4.02 26.93 -18.34
N ARG A 346 5.17 26.46 -18.80
CA ARG A 346 5.42 26.12 -20.20
C ARG A 346 5.47 24.60 -20.33
N TYR A 347 4.64 24.04 -21.22
CA TYR A 347 4.66 22.64 -21.60
C TYR A 347 5.14 22.51 -23.04
N ARG A 348 6.10 21.61 -23.29
CA ARG A 348 6.54 21.21 -24.63
C ARG A 348 6.49 19.70 -24.76
N PRO A 349 5.64 19.12 -25.64
CA PRO A 349 5.53 17.67 -25.80
C PRO A 349 6.76 17.13 -26.55
N GLU A 350 7.86 16.94 -25.82
CA GLU A 350 9.17 16.54 -26.35
C GLU A 350 9.54 15.10 -25.94
N THR A 351 9.38 14.75 -24.66
CA THR A 351 9.81 13.45 -24.11
C THR A 351 8.66 12.55 -23.67
N GLY A 352 7.47 13.10 -23.44
CA GLY A 352 6.34 12.36 -22.85
C GLY A 352 6.52 12.02 -21.36
N THR A 353 7.55 12.58 -20.74
CA THR A 353 7.72 12.65 -19.28
C THR A 353 7.12 13.96 -18.75
N LEU A 354 6.88 14.04 -17.45
CA LEU A 354 6.52 15.30 -16.80
C LEU A 354 7.67 16.32 -16.78
N GLY A 355 8.89 15.91 -17.16
CA GLY A 355 10.04 16.80 -17.37
C GLY A 355 9.85 17.79 -18.51
N ASP A 356 8.87 17.56 -19.39
CA ASP A 356 8.40 18.45 -20.46
C ASP A 356 7.79 19.78 -19.94
N ILE A 357 7.61 19.91 -18.62
CA ILE A 357 7.05 21.09 -17.96
C ILE A 357 8.16 21.96 -17.37
N THR A 358 8.08 23.27 -17.61
CA THR A 358 8.88 24.32 -16.94
C THR A 358 7.94 25.26 -16.18
N ALA A 359 8.35 25.79 -15.03
CA ALA A 359 7.63 26.81 -14.27
C ALA A 359 8.50 28.05 -14.03
N CYS A 360 7.89 29.24 -13.98
CA CYS A 360 8.54 30.50 -13.63
C CYS A 360 7.56 31.45 -12.93
N TRP A 361 7.99 32.11 -11.85
CA TRP A 361 7.28 33.27 -11.29
C TRP A 361 7.99 34.54 -11.76
N VAL A 362 7.30 35.40 -12.52
CA VAL A 362 7.93 36.55 -13.19
C VAL A 362 8.55 37.49 -12.14
N GLY A 363 9.83 37.79 -12.31
CA GLY A 363 10.62 38.61 -11.38
C GLY A 363 10.99 37.97 -10.03
N ARG A 364 10.62 36.70 -9.76
CA ARG A 364 10.94 35.98 -8.50
C ARG A 364 11.65 34.65 -8.78
N GLY A 365 12.97 34.71 -8.95
CA GLY A 365 13.81 33.55 -9.24
C GLY A 365 13.95 33.26 -10.74
N LYS A 366 14.62 32.16 -11.07
CA LYS A 366 14.80 31.67 -12.45
C LYS A 366 13.72 30.65 -12.82
N PRO A 367 13.47 30.41 -14.13
CA PRO A 367 12.75 29.22 -14.59
C PRO A 367 13.33 27.91 -14.02
N PHE A 368 12.45 26.99 -13.60
CA PHE A 368 12.82 25.69 -13.06
C PHE A 368 11.97 24.56 -13.65
N ARG A 369 12.48 23.33 -13.67
CA ARG A 369 11.75 22.12 -14.11
C ARG A 369 11.26 21.38 -12.87
N PRO A 370 9.95 21.33 -12.57
CA PRO A 370 9.45 20.82 -11.29
C PRO A 370 9.34 19.29 -11.18
N MET A 371 9.39 18.57 -12.31
CA MET A 371 8.95 17.17 -12.42
C MET A 371 9.86 16.35 -13.34
N VAL A 372 11.18 16.58 -13.28
CA VAL A 372 12.18 15.83 -14.07
C VAL A 372 12.17 14.36 -13.66
N ASP A 373 12.11 13.48 -14.66
CA ASP A 373 11.88 12.02 -14.54
C ASP A 373 10.55 11.66 -13.83
N GLY A 374 9.55 12.55 -13.89
CA GLY A 374 8.15 12.22 -13.58
C GLY A 374 7.43 11.59 -14.77
N GLY A 375 6.41 10.77 -14.52
CA GLY A 375 5.70 10.02 -15.56
C GLY A 375 5.19 8.67 -15.05
N VAL A 376 4.81 7.78 -15.96
CA VAL A 376 4.35 6.41 -15.64
C VAL A 376 5.44 5.36 -15.91
N TYR A 377 5.53 4.38 -15.01
CA TYR A 377 6.53 3.32 -14.99
C TYR A 377 5.85 1.95 -15.02
N PHE A 378 6.30 1.06 -15.91
CA PHE A 378 5.77 -0.29 -16.06
C PHE A 378 6.17 -1.20 -14.89
N TRP A 379 5.34 -2.20 -14.57
CA TRP A 379 5.76 -3.31 -13.70
C TRP A 379 6.69 -4.27 -14.45
N VAL A 380 7.67 -4.87 -13.76
CA VAL A 380 8.57 -5.90 -14.34
C VAL A 380 8.55 -7.18 -13.51
N ASN A 381 9.20 -7.20 -12.35
CA ASN A 381 9.25 -8.38 -11.49
C ASN A 381 8.17 -8.26 -10.40
N GLN A 382 7.09 -9.03 -10.50
CA GLN A 382 6.11 -9.12 -9.42
C GLN A 382 6.64 -10.04 -8.31
N ARG A 383 6.62 -9.55 -7.08
CA ARG A 383 7.12 -10.24 -5.88
C ARG A 383 5.98 -10.97 -5.16
N PRO A 384 6.27 -11.98 -4.29
CA PRO A 384 5.24 -12.73 -3.56
C PRO A 384 4.38 -11.91 -2.59
N ASP A 385 4.82 -10.71 -2.22
CA ASP A 385 4.06 -9.74 -1.39
C ASP A 385 3.11 -8.84 -2.22
N GLY A 386 3.02 -9.06 -3.53
CA GLY A 386 2.22 -8.26 -4.46
C GLY A 386 2.91 -6.97 -4.94
N SER A 387 4.02 -6.55 -4.33
CA SER A 387 4.83 -5.45 -4.86
C SER A 387 5.45 -5.82 -6.22
N ALA A 388 5.91 -4.83 -6.98
CA ALA A 388 6.64 -5.09 -8.21
C ALA A 388 7.73 -4.05 -8.46
N ASP A 389 8.81 -4.50 -9.11
CA ASP A 389 9.84 -3.60 -9.61
C ASP A 389 9.28 -2.72 -10.73
N ALA A 390 9.60 -1.42 -10.71
CA ALA A 390 9.03 -0.41 -11.59
C ALA A 390 10.09 0.21 -12.53
N ALA A 391 9.96 -0.03 -13.83
CA ALA A 391 10.90 0.40 -14.88
C ALA A 391 10.32 1.50 -15.77
N ALA A 392 11.20 2.36 -16.29
CA ALA A 392 10.82 3.37 -17.28
C ALA A 392 10.48 2.68 -18.63
N PRO A 393 9.65 3.31 -19.49
CA PRO A 393 9.53 2.89 -20.88
C PRO A 393 10.89 3.01 -21.60
N GLU A 394 11.24 2.03 -22.43
CA GLU A 394 12.43 2.07 -23.29
C GLU A 394 12.23 2.99 -24.50
N ARG A 395 10.97 3.17 -24.91
CA ARG A 395 10.57 4.05 -26.01
C ARG A 395 9.26 4.75 -25.68
N ILE A 396 9.22 6.05 -25.99
CA ILE A 396 8.06 6.93 -25.85
C ILE A 396 7.84 7.62 -27.19
N GLU A 397 6.62 7.56 -27.73
CA GLU A 397 6.27 8.08 -29.06
C GLU A 397 5.06 9.00 -28.94
N LEU A 398 5.14 10.23 -29.46
CA LEU A 398 3.98 11.13 -29.48
C LEU A 398 2.96 10.62 -30.51
N VAL A 399 1.75 10.28 -30.06
CA VAL A 399 0.64 9.86 -30.93
C VAL A 399 -0.16 11.07 -31.38
N ARG A 400 -0.44 12.01 -30.47
CA ARG A 400 -1.19 13.24 -30.73
C ARG A 400 -0.94 14.26 -29.63
N CYS A 401 -0.73 15.53 -29.96
CA CYS A 401 -0.86 16.63 -29.01
C CYS A 401 -1.79 17.69 -29.61
N GLN A 402 -2.76 18.17 -28.84
CA GLN A 402 -3.72 19.19 -29.28
C GLN A 402 -4.26 20.02 -28.13
N ARG A 403 -4.69 21.23 -28.45
CA ARG A 403 -5.49 22.09 -27.59
C ARG A 403 -6.99 21.84 -27.75
N ASP A 404 -7.71 21.92 -26.64
CA ASP A 404 -9.15 21.74 -26.49
C ASP A 404 -9.64 22.78 -25.46
N GLY A 405 -10.02 23.97 -25.92
CA GLY A 405 -10.40 25.11 -25.06
C GLY A 405 -9.25 25.65 -24.21
N ASP A 406 -9.32 25.41 -22.89
CA ASP A 406 -8.30 25.71 -21.87
C ASP A 406 -7.41 24.50 -21.52
N VAL A 407 -7.69 23.33 -22.12
CA VAL A 407 -6.97 22.07 -21.90
C VAL A 407 -5.99 21.79 -23.04
N VAL A 408 -4.81 21.27 -22.73
CA VAL A 408 -3.90 20.61 -23.69
C VAL A 408 -3.93 19.12 -23.43
N ARG A 409 -4.21 18.32 -24.46
CA ARG A 409 -4.23 16.85 -24.39
C ARG A 409 -3.10 16.28 -25.23
N SER A 410 -2.20 15.52 -24.59
CA SER A 410 -1.11 14.80 -25.25
C SER A 410 -1.23 13.31 -24.99
N THR A 411 -1.37 12.51 -26.04
CA THR A 411 -1.41 11.04 -25.99
C THR A 411 -0.09 10.49 -26.52
N TRP A 412 0.50 9.56 -25.76
CA TRP A 412 1.82 9.00 -25.98
C TRP A 412 1.75 7.47 -25.93
N ARG A 413 2.46 6.80 -26.86
CA ARG A 413 2.63 5.35 -26.87
C ARG A 413 3.95 5.00 -26.21
N LEU A 414 3.89 4.13 -25.22
CA LEU A 414 4.99 3.71 -24.37
C LEU A 414 5.30 2.23 -24.65
N ARG A 415 6.58 1.85 -24.66
CA ARG A 415 6.99 0.44 -24.80
C ARG A 415 8.01 0.01 -23.75
N LEU A 416 7.95 -1.25 -23.34
CA LEU A 416 8.95 -1.93 -22.54
C LEU A 416 8.99 -3.41 -22.94
N GLY A 417 10.03 -3.81 -23.67
CA GLY A 417 10.07 -5.04 -24.44
C GLY A 417 8.91 -5.09 -25.45
N GLU A 418 8.24 -6.24 -25.53
CA GLU A 418 7.07 -6.45 -26.39
C GLU A 418 5.80 -5.74 -25.89
N ARG A 419 5.79 -5.26 -24.64
CA ARG A 419 4.60 -4.64 -24.04
C ARG A 419 4.46 -3.19 -24.48
N SER A 420 3.23 -2.82 -24.84
CA SER A 420 2.84 -1.46 -25.25
C SER A 420 1.71 -0.95 -24.37
N ALA A 421 1.71 0.34 -24.08
CA ALA A 421 0.63 1.04 -23.38
C ALA A 421 0.47 2.45 -23.95
N GLU A 422 -0.72 3.04 -23.85
CA GLU A 422 -0.95 4.45 -24.23
C GLU A 422 -1.36 5.27 -23.00
N VAL A 423 -0.59 6.33 -22.74
CA VAL A 423 -0.87 7.31 -21.69
C VAL A 423 -1.37 8.61 -22.32
N THR A 424 -2.41 9.19 -21.75
CA THR A 424 -2.86 10.54 -22.07
C THR A 424 -2.68 11.43 -20.85
N TYR A 425 -1.99 12.55 -21.05
CA TYR A 425 -1.96 13.68 -20.11
C TYR A 425 -2.94 14.74 -20.62
N ALA A 426 -3.76 15.28 -19.72
CA ALA A 426 -4.61 16.44 -19.98
C ALA A 426 -4.24 17.56 -18.98
N LEU A 427 -3.60 18.60 -19.50
CA LEU A 427 -3.02 19.71 -18.75
C LEU A 427 -3.94 20.94 -18.83
N ARG A 428 -4.21 21.57 -17.68
CA ARG A 428 -4.97 22.84 -17.57
C ARG A 428 -4.52 23.64 -16.36
N LEU A 429 -4.81 24.95 -16.35
CA LEU A 429 -4.48 25.83 -15.24
C LEU A 429 -5.73 26.30 -14.50
N TRP A 430 -5.93 25.80 -13.28
CA TRP A 430 -6.86 26.38 -12.33
C TRP A 430 -6.06 27.24 -11.36
N GLN A 431 -6.44 28.52 -11.18
CA GLN A 431 -5.72 29.46 -10.30
C GLN A 431 -4.19 29.42 -10.50
N LYS A 432 -3.41 29.12 -9.44
CA LYS A 432 -1.95 28.95 -9.44
C LYS A 432 -1.50 27.48 -9.57
N SER A 433 -2.43 26.58 -9.89
CA SER A 433 -2.22 25.12 -9.89
C SER A 433 -2.30 24.58 -11.32
N LEU A 434 -1.16 24.17 -11.88
CA LEU A 434 -1.15 23.37 -13.09
C LEU A 434 -1.69 21.98 -12.74
N VAL A 435 -2.84 21.65 -13.31
CA VAL A 435 -3.53 20.37 -13.10
C VAL A 435 -3.19 19.45 -14.27
N VAL A 436 -2.62 18.29 -13.96
CA VAL A 436 -2.35 17.23 -14.94
C VAL A 436 -3.23 16.03 -14.58
N ASP A 437 -4.33 15.85 -15.32
CA ASP A 437 -5.08 14.59 -15.32
C ASP A 437 -4.29 13.56 -16.16
N VAL A 438 -4.11 12.34 -15.64
CA VAL A 438 -3.33 11.25 -16.24
C VAL A 438 -4.24 10.04 -16.43
N GLN A 439 -4.20 9.42 -17.61
CA GLN A 439 -4.94 8.19 -17.92
C GLN A 439 -4.07 7.23 -18.72
N CYS A 440 -3.86 6.01 -18.21
CA CYS A 440 -3.24 4.89 -18.94
C CYS A 440 -3.97 3.59 -18.61
N LEU A 441 -4.62 2.99 -19.62
CA LEU A 441 -5.45 1.79 -19.46
C LEU A 441 -4.60 0.49 -19.47
N GLY A 442 -5.25 -0.66 -19.26
CA GLY A 442 -4.63 -1.98 -19.46
C GLY A 442 -3.70 -2.49 -18.35
N GLY A 443 -3.65 -1.84 -17.18
CA GLY A 443 -3.00 -2.38 -15.98
C GLY A 443 -1.47 -2.57 -16.06
N GLN A 444 -0.79 -1.96 -17.03
CA GLN A 444 0.65 -2.17 -17.26
C GLN A 444 1.56 -1.37 -16.31
N ILE A 445 1.01 -0.39 -15.60
CA ILE A 445 1.76 0.55 -14.75
C ILE A 445 1.95 -0.02 -13.33
N ALA A 446 3.17 0.09 -12.80
CA ALA A 446 3.48 -0.14 -11.38
C ALA A 446 3.45 1.17 -10.58
N GLU A 447 3.99 2.25 -11.13
CA GLU A 447 4.12 3.54 -10.45
C GLU A 447 3.79 4.71 -11.37
N PHE A 448 3.10 5.70 -10.85
CA PHE A 448 3.19 7.07 -11.35
C PHE A 448 4.12 7.84 -10.44
N ARG A 449 5.13 8.51 -11.01
CA ARG A 449 6.13 9.30 -10.28
C ARG A 449 5.98 10.77 -10.61
N ILE A 450 6.08 11.62 -9.60
CA ILE A 450 6.07 13.09 -9.75
C ILE A 450 7.43 13.58 -10.27
N GLY A 451 8.52 12.85 -10.00
CA GLY A 451 9.87 13.24 -10.39
C GLY A 451 10.54 14.20 -9.39
N ARG A 452 11.53 14.97 -9.86
CA ARG A 452 12.31 15.92 -9.04
C ARG A 452 12.31 17.34 -9.61
N VAL A 453 12.57 18.31 -8.74
CA VAL A 453 12.75 19.71 -9.09
C VAL A 453 14.22 20.00 -9.42
N VAL A 454 14.48 20.67 -10.55
CA VAL A 454 15.81 21.07 -11.03
C VAL A 454 15.77 22.56 -11.40
N GLY A 455 16.83 23.31 -11.09
CA GLY A 455 16.93 24.76 -11.37
C GLY A 455 16.44 25.68 -10.25
N VAL A 456 16.37 25.18 -9.00
CA VAL A 456 15.96 25.93 -7.80
C VAL A 456 17.15 26.40 -6.96
N GLU A 457 16.96 27.47 -6.20
CA GLU A 457 18.01 28.18 -5.45
C GLU A 457 17.70 28.12 -3.95
N ASN A 458 18.70 27.83 -3.09
CA ASN A 458 18.53 27.68 -1.64
C ASN A 458 17.34 26.78 -1.21
N PRO A 459 17.24 25.54 -1.75
CA PRO A 459 16.12 24.64 -1.49
C PRO A 459 16.06 24.21 -0.02
N ARG A 460 14.86 24.22 0.56
CA ARG A 460 14.52 23.66 1.88
C ARG A 460 13.24 22.84 1.76
N LEU A 461 13.09 21.77 2.54
CA LEU A 461 11.88 20.94 2.56
C LEU A 461 11.15 21.09 3.90
N VAL A 462 9.86 21.42 3.85
CA VAL A 462 8.99 21.55 5.02
C VAL A 462 7.95 20.43 4.98
N THR A 463 8.12 19.41 5.83
CA THR A 463 7.22 18.25 5.90
C THR A 463 5.82 18.65 6.38
N VAL A 464 4.77 18.19 5.69
CA VAL A 464 3.38 18.48 6.05
C VAL A 464 2.84 17.38 6.98
N PRO A 465 2.55 17.68 8.27
CA PRO A 465 2.34 16.64 9.28
C PRO A 465 1.00 15.91 9.17
N TYR A 466 -0.04 16.59 8.67
CA TYR A 466 -1.41 16.03 8.57
C TYR A 466 -1.65 15.20 7.30
N LEU A 467 -0.67 15.14 6.38
CA LEU A 467 -0.72 14.29 5.19
C LEU A 467 0.14 13.04 5.42
N THR A 468 -0.32 11.89 4.92
CA THR A 468 0.38 10.60 5.04
C THR A 468 0.31 9.85 3.73
N GLY A 469 1.30 8.99 3.49
CA GLY A 469 1.22 7.93 2.48
C GLY A 469 1.54 6.60 3.13
N ASP A 470 2.41 5.84 2.46
CA ASP A 470 3.30 4.79 2.97
C ASP A 470 4.19 5.30 4.14
N ALA A 471 5.38 4.73 4.36
CA ALA A 471 6.30 5.05 5.47
C ALA A 471 6.80 6.52 5.61
N LYS A 472 6.32 7.48 4.79
CA LYS A 472 6.79 8.88 4.75
C LYS A 472 5.64 9.88 4.54
N ARG A 473 5.91 11.16 4.85
CA ARG A 473 4.99 12.30 4.65
C ARG A 473 5.48 13.24 3.54
N PRO A 474 4.59 13.92 2.81
CA PRO A 474 4.96 14.88 1.77
C PRO A 474 5.68 16.11 2.33
N ALA A 475 6.43 16.83 1.49
CA ALA A 475 7.04 18.10 1.84
C ALA A 475 6.74 19.21 0.83
N VAL A 476 6.60 20.43 1.33
CA VAL A 476 6.62 21.67 0.53
C VAL A 476 8.07 22.06 0.30
N LEU A 477 8.47 22.28 -0.96
CA LEU A 477 9.75 22.91 -1.27
C LEU A 477 9.66 24.43 -1.11
N VAL A 478 10.62 24.99 -0.37
CA VAL A 478 10.88 26.43 -0.28
C VAL A 478 12.14 26.76 -1.07
N THR A 479 12.06 27.65 -2.05
CA THR A 479 13.16 28.09 -2.92
C THR A 479 13.26 29.62 -2.96
N GLY A 480 14.42 30.17 -3.28
CA GLY A 480 14.71 31.60 -3.24
C GLY A 480 15.12 32.12 -1.84
N PRO A 481 15.38 33.42 -1.69
CA PRO A 481 15.88 34.00 -0.44
C PRO A 481 14.78 34.07 0.65
N PRO A 482 15.14 34.22 1.95
CA PRO A 482 14.18 34.12 3.06
C PRO A 482 13.09 35.20 3.10
N ASP A 483 13.36 36.39 2.55
CA ASP A 483 12.45 37.53 2.41
C ASP A 483 11.47 37.35 1.23
N ARG A 484 11.86 36.59 0.21
CA ARG A 484 11.13 36.47 -1.07
C ARG A 484 10.93 35.02 -1.56
N PRO A 485 10.58 34.05 -0.69
CA PRO A 485 10.56 32.63 -1.03
C PRO A 485 9.42 32.26 -1.98
N LEU A 486 9.62 31.27 -2.85
CA LEU A 486 8.53 30.53 -3.48
C LEU A 486 8.32 29.22 -2.73
N PHE A 487 7.05 28.89 -2.54
CA PHE A 487 6.56 27.60 -2.06
C PHE A 487 6.06 26.79 -3.24
N ILE A 488 6.36 25.49 -3.24
CA ILE A 488 5.98 24.56 -4.30
C ILE A 488 5.42 23.29 -3.64
N LEU A 489 4.28 22.80 -4.14
CA LEU A 489 3.79 21.46 -3.81
C LEU A 489 3.12 20.81 -5.05
N PRO A 490 3.70 19.71 -5.57
CA PRO A 490 3.04 18.81 -6.52
C PRO A 490 2.40 17.65 -5.76
N ILE A 491 1.07 17.57 -5.71
CA ILE A 491 0.35 16.54 -4.94
C ILE A 491 -0.69 15.77 -5.77
N VAL A 492 -0.69 14.45 -5.61
CA VAL A 492 -1.69 13.53 -6.19
C VAL A 492 -3.01 13.64 -5.44
N ASP A 493 -4.09 13.77 -6.20
CA ASP A 493 -5.45 13.75 -5.72
C ASP A 493 -5.91 12.34 -5.34
N HIS A 494 -5.81 12.02 -4.05
CA HIS A 494 -6.35 10.78 -3.48
C HIS A 494 -7.85 10.57 -3.72
N THR A 495 -8.62 11.60 -4.10
CA THR A 495 -10.03 11.46 -4.50
C THR A 495 -10.20 11.08 -5.98
N ARG A 496 -9.16 11.20 -6.81
CA ARG A 496 -9.15 10.87 -8.25
C ARG A 496 -8.15 9.77 -8.63
N SER A 497 -7.32 9.29 -7.70
CA SER A 497 -6.38 8.20 -7.94
C SER A 497 -7.06 6.83 -8.03
N ASN A 498 -6.50 5.93 -8.84
CA ASN A 498 -6.81 4.49 -8.82
C ASN A 498 -5.76 3.64 -8.08
N ALA A 499 -4.72 4.27 -7.56
CA ALA A 499 -3.58 3.60 -6.95
C ALA A 499 -3.96 2.85 -5.67
N SER A 500 -3.18 1.82 -5.35
CA SER A 500 -3.31 1.04 -4.11
C SER A 500 -2.75 1.79 -2.90
N LEU A 501 -1.74 2.65 -3.11
CA LEU A 501 -1.19 3.56 -2.09
C LEU A 501 -0.47 4.76 -2.72
N LEU A 502 -0.30 5.83 -1.93
CA LEU A 502 0.57 6.96 -2.24
C LEU A 502 1.87 6.85 -1.44
N TRP A 503 2.99 7.26 -2.03
CA TRP A 503 4.30 7.23 -1.38
C TRP A 503 5.03 8.57 -1.54
N PHE A 504 5.86 8.91 -0.56
CA PHE A 504 6.53 10.21 -0.46
C PHE A 504 8.03 10.02 -0.23
N GLU A 505 8.83 10.94 -0.75
CA GLU A 505 10.28 10.93 -0.62
C GLU A 505 10.79 12.37 -0.54
N ASN A 506 11.62 12.65 0.46
CA ASN A 506 12.03 14.01 0.84
C ASN A 506 13.56 14.07 0.85
N ARG A 507 14.16 14.50 -0.27
CA ARG A 507 15.61 14.45 -0.49
C ARG A 507 16.08 15.66 -1.30
N ILE A 508 17.00 16.43 -0.75
CA ILE A 508 17.82 17.39 -1.51
C ILE A 508 19.10 16.65 -1.92
N GLY A 509 19.50 16.73 -3.19
CA GLY A 509 20.72 16.12 -3.71
C GLY A 509 21.30 16.88 -4.91
N PRO A 510 22.47 16.49 -5.44
CA PRO A 510 23.13 17.20 -6.54
C PRO A 510 22.28 17.20 -7.82
N ASP A 511 21.53 16.12 -8.08
CA ASP A 511 20.70 15.97 -9.29
C ASP A 511 19.38 16.74 -9.22
N GLY A 512 19.06 17.37 -8.09
CA GLY A 512 17.80 18.09 -7.83
C GLY A 512 17.11 17.70 -6.51
N VAL A 513 15.90 18.20 -6.32
CA VAL A 513 15.10 18.03 -5.08
C VAL A 513 13.90 17.13 -5.31
N VAL A 514 13.84 16.02 -4.57
CA VAL A 514 12.63 15.20 -4.43
C VAL A 514 11.86 15.71 -3.22
N GLN A 515 10.64 16.19 -3.44
CA GLN A 515 9.76 16.76 -2.40
C GLN A 515 8.50 15.90 -2.14
N ASN A 516 8.21 14.98 -3.06
CA ASN A 516 7.13 13.99 -3.05
C ASN A 516 7.55 12.81 -3.94
N GLY A 517 6.87 11.66 -3.79
CA GLY A 517 7.13 10.47 -4.59
C GLY A 517 6.12 10.32 -5.73
N GLY A 518 4.95 9.79 -5.40
CA GLY A 518 3.88 9.51 -6.36
C GLY A 518 2.92 8.44 -5.84
N SER A 519 2.52 7.52 -6.72
CA SER A 519 1.54 6.47 -6.42
C SER A 519 2.03 5.09 -6.87
N ARG A 520 1.47 4.02 -6.26
CA ARG A 520 1.75 2.61 -6.57
C ARG A 520 0.49 1.84 -6.91
N TYR A 521 0.55 1.08 -7.98
CA TYR A 521 -0.48 0.19 -8.50
C TYR A 521 -0.09 -1.24 -8.19
N LEU A 522 -0.60 -1.79 -7.09
CA LEU A 522 -0.48 -3.19 -6.72
C LEU A 522 -1.54 -4.03 -7.46
N PRO A 523 -1.31 -5.34 -7.67
CA PRO A 523 -2.30 -6.21 -8.26
C PRO A 523 -3.45 -6.47 -7.27
N LYS A 524 -4.65 -6.66 -7.81
CA LYS A 524 -5.82 -7.15 -7.09
C LYS A 524 -5.63 -8.65 -6.76
N ALA A 525 -6.57 -9.23 -6.02
CA ALA A 525 -6.59 -10.67 -5.71
C ALA A 525 -6.75 -11.58 -6.95
N ASP A 526 -7.15 -11.03 -8.10
CA ASP A 526 -7.18 -11.71 -9.41
C ASP A 526 -5.86 -11.63 -10.20
N GLY A 527 -4.86 -10.90 -9.69
CA GLY A 527 -3.55 -10.71 -10.32
C GLY A 527 -3.44 -9.50 -11.26
N GLU A 528 -4.56 -8.92 -11.72
CA GLU A 528 -4.53 -7.72 -12.57
C GLU A 528 -4.31 -6.45 -11.73
N ARG A 529 -3.75 -5.39 -12.33
CA ARG A 529 -3.64 -4.05 -11.70
C ARG A 529 -4.78 -3.15 -12.18
N ASN A 530 -5.20 -2.20 -11.33
CA ASN A 530 -6.10 -1.13 -11.77
C ASN A 530 -5.49 -0.37 -12.96
N PRO A 531 -6.29 0.14 -13.92
CA PRO A 531 -5.79 1.10 -14.89
C PRO A 531 -5.30 2.37 -14.17
N CYS A 532 -4.23 2.97 -14.66
CA CYS A 532 -3.63 4.15 -14.06
C CYS A 532 -4.49 5.38 -14.34
N PHE A 533 -4.97 6.00 -13.28
CA PHE A 533 -5.70 7.26 -13.29
C PHE A 533 -5.18 8.11 -12.16
N GLU A 534 -4.70 9.31 -12.47
CA GLU A 534 -4.23 10.28 -11.48
C GLU A 534 -4.73 11.68 -11.82
N ARG A 535 -4.78 12.53 -10.80
CA ARG A 535 -4.77 13.98 -10.99
C ARG A 535 -3.65 14.55 -10.13
N LEU A 536 -2.72 15.25 -10.76
CA LEU A 536 -1.62 15.93 -10.09
C LEU A 536 -1.88 17.44 -10.07
N PHE A 537 -1.91 18.02 -8.87
CA PHE A 537 -1.93 19.47 -8.68
C PHE A 537 -0.50 19.96 -8.42
N LEU A 538 0.16 20.52 -9.43
CA LEU A 538 1.42 21.25 -9.27
C LEU A 538 1.10 22.72 -8.96
N THR A 539 1.28 23.13 -7.71
CA THR A 539 1.00 24.51 -7.27
C THR A 539 2.30 25.22 -6.89
N VAL A 540 2.45 26.47 -7.34
CA VAL A 540 3.57 27.37 -7.03
C VAL A 540 3.00 28.68 -6.50
N SER A 541 3.47 29.18 -5.35
CA SER A 541 2.99 30.45 -4.79
C SER A 541 4.06 31.19 -3.97
N PRO A 542 4.01 32.53 -3.88
CA PRO A 542 4.70 33.32 -2.85
C PRO A 542 4.18 33.10 -1.41
N ARG A 543 3.12 32.31 -1.21
CA ARG A 543 2.46 32.01 0.08
C ARG A 543 2.41 30.51 0.36
N PHE A 544 2.55 30.12 1.62
CA PHE A 544 2.62 28.71 2.03
C PHE A 544 1.23 28.06 2.07
N GLU A 545 0.23 28.77 2.58
CA GLU A 545 -1.14 28.30 2.71
C GLU A 545 -1.83 28.00 1.36
N GLU A 546 -1.31 28.58 0.27
CA GLU A 546 -1.87 28.43 -1.08
C GLU A 546 -1.32 27.24 -1.86
N VAL A 547 -0.29 26.54 -1.37
CA VAL A 547 0.17 25.27 -1.99
C VAL A 547 -0.41 24.04 -1.30
N LEU A 548 -1.04 24.20 -0.12
CA LEU A 548 -1.61 23.11 0.67
C LEU A 548 -2.96 22.64 0.10
N PRO A 549 -3.21 21.32 0.02
CA PRO A 549 -4.48 20.79 -0.50
C PRO A 549 -5.65 21.17 0.41
N ASN A 550 -6.76 21.60 -0.20
CA ASN A 550 -7.99 21.95 0.51
C ASN A 550 -9.10 20.93 0.16
N ILE A 551 -9.45 20.06 1.11
CA ILE A 551 -10.51 19.05 0.94
C ILE A 551 -11.87 19.70 1.28
N PRO A 552 -12.78 19.88 0.30
CA PRO A 552 -14.03 20.63 0.47
C PRO A 552 -15.12 19.74 1.08
N ASN A 553 -14.85 19.18 2.26
CA ASN A 553 -15.79 18.35 2.99
C ASN A 553 -17.04 19.16 3.39
N PRO A 554 -18.24 18.56 3.36
CA PRO A 554 -19.42 19.20 3.96
C PRO A 554 -19.18 19.41 5.46
N LYS A 555 -19.81 20.44 6.04
CA LYS A 555 -19.84 20.61 7.50
C LYS A 555 -20.43 19.35 8.13
N SER A 556 -19.79 18.83 9.19
CA SER A 556 -20.30 17.67 9.91
C SER A 556 -21.71 17.98 10.45
N PRO A 557 -22.71 17.09 10.29
CA PRO A 557 -24.02 17.29 10.92
C PRO A 557 -23.89 17.36 12.46
N TRP A 558 -22.91 16.65 13.01
CA TRP A 558 -22.57 16.62 14.44
C TRP A 558 -21.70 17.80 14.89
N MET A 559 -21.43 18.81 14.04
CA MET A 559 -20.61 19.97 14.40
C MET A 559 -21.17 20.75 15.61
N HIS A 560 -22.50 20.71 15.82
CA HIS A 560 -23.13 21.30 16.99
C HIS A 560 -22.69 20.59 18.28
N VAL A 561 -22.83 19.26 18.37
CA VAL A 561 -22.38 18.44 19.52
C VAL A 561 -20.86 18.52 19.69
N ALA A 562 -20.10 18.42 18.60
CA ALA A 562 -18.64 18.48 18.64
C ALA A 562 -18.12 19.83 19.16
N GLY A 563 -18.84 20.92 18.90
CA GLY A 563 -18.51 22.27 19.37
C GLY A 563 -18.77 22.53 20.86
N GLU A 564 -19.47 21.64 21.57
CA GLU A 564 -19.76 21.78 23.01
C GLU A 564 -18.52 21.59 23.89
N ARG A 565 -17.44 20.97 23.37
CA ARG A 565 -16.24 20.62 24.15
C ARG A 565 -14.97 20.81 23.32
N VAL A 566 -13.87 21.14 23.99
CA VAL A 566 -12.52 21.06 23.40
C VAL A 566 -12.03 19.62 23.53
N TRP A 567 -12.12 18.87 22.43
CA TRP A 567 -11.67 17.47 22.38
C TRP A 567 -10.15 17.41 22.20
N ARG A 568 -9.48 16.66 23.07
CA ARG A 568 -8.07 16.28 22.91
C ARG A 568 -8.00 14.96 22.16
N ALA A 569 -7.42 15.00 20.96
CA ALA A 569 -6.99 13.83 20.20
C ALA A 569 -5.62 13.31 20.68
#